data_AF-A0A5I3WXG4-F1
#
_entry.id   AF-A0A5I3WXG4-F1
#
_cell.length_a   1.000
_cell.length_b   1.000
_cell.length_c   1.000
_cell.angle_alpha   90.00
_cell.angle_beta   90.00
_cell.angle_gamma   90.00
#
_symmetry.space_group_name_H-M   'P 1'
#
loop_
_entity.id
_entity.type
_entity.pdbx_description
1 polymer ?
#
loop_
_entity_poly.entity_id
_entity_poly.type
_entity_poly.pdbx_seq_one_letter_code
_entity_poly.pdbx_strand_id
1 'polypeptide(L)'
;MATGKSCSRWFAPVVALLMVFSLSGCFDKEGDQRKAFVDFLQNTAMRSGERLPTLTADQKKQFGPFVSDYAILYGYSQQVNQAMDSGLRPVVDSVNAIRVPQDYMTQREPLRQANGSLGVLAQQLQNAKLQADAAHGALKQADDLKPVFDQVYKKVVTVPADALQPLIPAAQIFTQQLVQVGDYIAQQGEQVSFVANGIQFPTSQQASQYNALIGPLASQHQAFNQAWTAAVNATQ
;
A
#
# COMPACT_ATOMS: atom_id res chain seq x y z
N MET A 1 -90.62 25.19 -12.14
CA MET A 1 -89.48 25.12 -11.20
C MET A 1 -88.39 26.06 -11.69
N ALA A 2 -87.86 26.86 -10.78
CA ALA A 2 -86.91 27.94 -11.00
C ALA A 2 -85.46 27.43 -11.17
N THR A 3 -84.57 28.37 -11.52
CA THR A 3 -83.10 28.33 -11.59
C THR A 3 -82.52 27.77 -12.91
N GLY A 4 -81.71 28.45 -13.72
CA GLY A 4 -80.96 29.71 -13.57
C GLY A 4 -79.47 29.43 -13.34
N LYS A 5 -78.61 29.92 -14.26
CA LYS A 5 -77.12 30.08 -14.26
C LYS A 5 -76.48 29.42 -15.50
N SER A 6 -75.53 30.00 -16.22
CA SER A 6 -74.88 31.32 -16.19
C SER A 6 -74.03 31.47 -17.47
N CYS A 7 -73.85 32.72 -17.92
CA CYS A 7 -72.75 33.25 -18.75
C CYS A 7 -71.38 32.61 -18.41
N SER A 8 -70.35 32.52 -19.27
CA SER A 8 -69.74 33.58 -20.10
C SER A 8 -68.62 32.99 -20.97
N ARG A 9 -68.58 33.41 -22.23
CA ARG A 9 -67.43 33.91 -23.03
C ARG A 9 -66.04 33.72 -22.40
N TRP A 10 -65.06 33.24 -23.18
CA TRP A 10 -64.12 34.07 -23.98
C TRP A 10 -62.80 33.31 -24.27
N PHE A 11 -62.35 33.36 -25.53
CA PHE A 11 -60.99 33.12 -26.06
C PHE A 11 -60.55 31.68 -26.43
N ALA A 12 -60.78 31.32 -27.70
CA ALA A 12 -59.76 30.63 -28.53
C ALA A 12 -58.78 31.72 -29.04
N PRO A 13 -57.49 31.45 -29.41
CA PRO A 13 -57.15 30.51 -30.48
C PRO A 13 -55.78 29.78 -30.41
N VAL A 14 -55.67 28.71 -31.21
CA VAL A 14 -54.51 28.26 -32.04
C VAL A 14 -53.08 28.52 -31.51
N VAL A 15 -52.37 27.45 -31.14
CA VAL A 15 -50.91 27.36 -31.22
C VAL A 15 -50.53 26.18 -32.09
N ALA A 16 -49.96 26.52 -33.25
CA ALA A 16 -49.30 25.62 -34.17
C ALA A 16 -47.92 25.21 -33.64
N LEU A 17 -47.44 24.05 -34.10
CA LEU A 17 -46.05 23.74 -34.46
C LEU A 17 -44.93 24.38 -33.62
N LEU A 18 -44.30 23.53 -32.79
CA LEU A 18 -42.83 23.37 -32.66
C LEU A 18 -42.49 22.90 -31.23
N MET A 19 -42.43 21.59 -31.02
CA MET A 19 -41.45 20.96 -30.12
C MET A 19 -41.19 19.52 -30.59
N VAL A 20 -40.60 19.42 -31.78
CA VAL A 20 -39.63 18.35 -32.04
C VAL A 20 -38.37 18.80 -31.32
N PHE A 21 -38.07 18.20 -30.17
CA PHE A 21 -36.72 17.93 -29.63
C PHE A 21 -36.87 17.28 -28.24
N SER A 22 -37.52 16.12 -28.20
CA SER A 22 -37.03 15.04 -27.33
C SER A 22 -36.35 14.03 -28.23
N LEU A 23 -35.22 14.47 -28.81
CA LEU A 23 -34.15 13.53 -29.08
C LEU A 23 -33.81 12.93 -27.72
N SER A 24 -34.41 11.78 -27.42
CA SER A 24 -33.77 10.74 -26.63
C SER A 24 -32.51 10.34 -27.40
N GLY A 25 -31.52 11.24 -27.41
CA GLY A 25 -30.16 10.86 -27.73
C GLY A 25 -29.85 9.71 -26.80
N CYS A 26 -29.34 8.63 -27.38
CA CYS A 26 -28.75 7.54 -26.63
C CYS A 26 -27.75 8.20 -25.67
N PHE A 27 -28.16 8.38 -24.40
CA PHE A 27 -27.29 8.92 -23.37
C PHE A 27 -26.11 7.96 -23.36
N ASP A 28 -24.93 8.44 -23.78
CA ASP A 28 -23.68 7.69 -23.67
C ASP A 28 -23.29 7.64 -22.20
N LYS A 29 -24.12 6.90 -21.45
CA LYS A 29 -24.01 6.69 -20.02
C LYS A 29 -22.65 6.09 -19.71
N GLU A 30 -22.14 5.25 -20.61
CA GLU A 30 -20.80 4.70 -20.50
C GLU A 30 -19.73 5.78 -20.66
N GLY A 31 -19.86 6.69 -21.64
CA GLY A 31 -19.01 7.87 -21.80
C GLY A 31 -18.98 8.78 -20.58
N ASP A 32 -20.14 9.10 -20.00
CA ASP A 32 -20.24 9.92 -18.79
C ASP A 32 -19.64 9.21 -17.56
N GLN A 33 -19.90 7.89 -17.42
CA GLN A 33 -19.33 7.06 -16.36
C GLN A 33 -17.81 6.98 -16.47
N ARG A 34 -17.30 6.81 -17.70
CA ARG A 34 -15.87 6.74 -18.00
C ARG A 34 -15.18 8.06 -17.70
N LYS A 35 -15.77 9.18 -18.13
CA LYS A 35 -15.25 10.52 -17.84
C LYS A 35 -15.17 10.78 -16.33
N ALA A 36 -16.25 10.49 -15.59
CA ALA A 36 -16.26 10.63 -14.15
C ALA A 36 -15.19 9.76 -13.46
N PHE A 37 -14.98 8.54 -13.96
CA PHE A 37 -13.94 7.65 -13.45
C PHE A 37 -12.53 8.15 -13.74
N VAL A 38 -12.27 8.62 -14.97
CA VAL A 38 -10.99 9.25 -15.36
C VAL A 38 -10.71 10.47 -14.47
N ASP A 39 -11.69 11.34 -14.28
CA ASP A 39 -11.56 12.53 -13.44
C ASP A 39 -11.21 12.14 -12.00
N PHE A 40 -11.84 11.09 -11.46
CA PHE A 40 -11.54 10.56 -10.14
C PHE A 40 -10.13 9.97 -10.05
N LEU A 41 -9.70 9.19 -11.05
CA LEU A 41 -8.36 8.61 -11.10
C LEU A 41 -7.28 9.70 -11.09
N GLN A 42 -7.44 10.74 -11.91
CA GLN A 42 -6.46 11.82 -12.04
C GLN A 42 -6.43 12.75 -10.82
N ASN A 43 -7.58 13.10 -10.25
CA ASN A 43 -7.67 14.11 -9.20
C ASN A 43 -7.60 13.54 -7.79
N THR A 44 -7.98 12.27 -7.63
CA THR A 44 -8.05 11.62 -6.32
C THR A 44 -7.02 10.51 -6.23
N ALA A 45 -7.15 9.44 -7.04
CA ALA A 45 -6.30 8.26 -6.90
C ALA A 45 -4.81 8.56 -7.13
N MET A 46 -4.46 9.35 -8.15
CA MET A 46 -3.08 9.80 -8.39
C MET A 46 -2.46 10.58 -7.23
N ARG A 47 -3.29 11.27 -6.43
CA ARG A 47 -2.83 12.06 -5.29
C ARG A 47 -2.76 11.25 -3.98
N SER A 48 -3.50 10.14 -3.91
CA SER A 48 -3.66 9.36 -2.69
C SER A 48 -2.53 8.38 -2.38
N GLY A 49 -1.65 8.07 -3.35
CA GLY A 49 -0.50 7.18 -3.16
C GLY A 49 -0.92 5.84 -2.55
N GLU A 50 -0.41 5.56 -1.35
CA GLU A 50 -0.59 4.34 -0.57
C GLU A 50 -2.03 4.11 -0.12
N ARG A 51 -2.77 5.18 0.19
CA ARG A 51 -4.10 5.11 0.82
C ARG A 51 -5.18 5.56 -0.14
N LEU A 52 -5.45 4.67 -1.09
CA LEU A 52 -6.57 4.86 -2.00
C LEU A 52 -7.90 4.94 -1.23
N PRO A 53 -8.77 5.93 -1.54
CA PRO A 53 -10.03 6.09 -0.83
C PRO A 53 -11.04 5.02 -1.20
N THR A 54 -11.85 4.61 -0.23
CA THR A 54 -13.00 3.75 -0.47
C THR A 54 -14.05 4.51 -1.28
N LEU A 55 -14.58 3.88 -2.34
CA LEU A 55 -15.66 4.48 -3.13
C LEU A 55 -16.96 4.57 -2.32
N THR A 56 -17.59 5.75 -2.34
CA THR A 56 -18.93 5.96 -1.78
C THR A 56 -20.00 5.24 -2.62
N ALA A 57 -21.21 5.10 -2.06
CA ALA A 57 -22.33 4.51 -2.80
C ALA A 57 -22.65 5.30 -4.09
N ASP A 58 -22.59 6.63 -4.02
CA ASP A 58 -22.82 7.50 -5.17
C ASP A 58 -21.72 7.36 -6.23
N GLN A 59 -20.45 7.30 -5.82
CA GLN A 59 -19.33 7.06 -6.73
C GLN A 59 -19.44 5.70 -7.43
N LYS A 60 -19.81 4.64 -6.69
CA LYS A 60 -20.03 3.31 -7.28
C LYS A 60 -21.13 3.34 -8.35
N LYS A 61 -22.23 4.06 -8.07
CA LYS A 61 -23.32 4.25 -9.04
C LYS A 61 -22.87 5.09 -10.25
N GLN A 62 -22.07 6.12 -10.01
CA GLN A 62 -21.55 7.04 -11.03
C GLN A 62 -20.47 6.40 -11.92
N PHE A 63 -19.67 5.46 -11.42
CA PHE A 63 -18.63 4.81 -12.22
C PHE A 63 -19.13 3.54 -12.91
N GLY A 64 -20.22 2.94 -12.44
CA GLY A 64 -20.81 1.76 -13.07
C GLY A 64 -19.79 0.61 -13.20
N PRO A 65 -19.52 0.10 -14.41
CA PRO A 65 -18.62 -1.03 -14.59
C PRO A 65 -17.18 -0.75 -14.14
N PHE A 66 -16.71 0.49 -14.20
CA PHE A 66 -15.32 0.85 -13.85
C PHE A 66 -14.98 0.70 -12.36
N VAL A 67 -15.98 0.41 -11.52
CA VAL A 67 -15.76 0.01 -10.12
C VAL A 67 -14.88 -1.25 -10.02
N SER A 68 -15.00 -2.20 -10.97
CA SER A 68 -14.14 -3.40 -10.98
C SER A 68 -12.68 -3.06 -11.29
N ASP A 69 -12.45 -2.12 -12.21
CA ASP A 69 -11.11 -1.66 -12.58
C ASP A 69 -10.43 -1.01 -11.37
N TYR A 70 -11.16 -0.15 -10.65
CA TYR A 70 -10.65 0.46 -9.42
C TYR A 70 -10.35 -0.56 -8.33
N ALA A 71 -11.14 -1.65 -8.24
CA ALA A 71 -10.96 -2.67 -7.23
C ALA A 71 -9.60 -3.39 -7.35
N ILE A 72 -8.99 -3.42 -8.54
CA ILE A 72 -7.63 -3.95 -8.74
C ILE A 72 -6.61 -3.09 -7.98
N LEU A 73 -6.67 -1.77 -8.16
CA LEU A 73 -5.79 -0.80 -7.52
C LEU A 73 -6.00 -0.79 -6.00
N TYR A 74 -7.27 -0.66 -5.59
CA TYR A 74 -7.65 -0.60 -4.19
C TYR A 74 -7.31 -1.89 -3.45
N GLY A 75 -7.57 -3.05 -4.06
CA GLY A 75 -7.27 -4.36 -3.49
C GLY A 75 -5.78 -4.56 -3.25
N TYR A 76 -4.93 -4.20 -4.22
CA TYR A 76 -3.48 -4.24 -4.04
C TYR A 76 -3.02 -3.32 -2.90
N SER A 77 -3.43 -2.05 -2.92
CA SER A 77 -3.09 -1.06 -1.89
C SER A 77 -3.46 -1.55 -0.48
N GLN A 78 -4.66 -2.10 -0.30
CA GLN A 78 -5.09 -2.64 1.00
C GLN A 78 -4.24 -3.84 1.45
N GLN A 79 -3.94 -4.78 0.55
CA GLN A 79 -3.12 -5.94 0.87
C GLN A 79 -1.70 -5.54 1.29
N VAL A 80 -1.07 -4.63 0.54
CA VAL A 80 0.27 -4.14 0.86
C VAL A 80 0.30 -3.42 2.20
N ASN A 81 -0.63 -2.49 2.44
CA ASN A 81 -0.66 -1.72 3.68
C ASN A 81 -0.81 -2.62 4.90
N GLN A 82 -1.73 -3.59 4.83
CA GLN A 82 -1.95 -4.55 5.91
C GLN A 82 -0.70 -5.41 6.16
N ALA A 83 -0.05 -5.86 5.08
CA ALA A 83 1.13 -6.71 5.17
C ALA A 83 2.35 -5.93 5.71
N MET A 84 2.54 -4.68 5.27
CA MET A 84 3.60 -3.78 5.76
C MET A 84 3.45 -3.47 7.24
N ASP A 85 2.25 -3.08 7.68
CA ASP A 85 1.95 -2.76 9.08
C ASP A 85 2.20 -3.95 10.00
N SER A 86 1.87 -5.16 9.53
CA SER A 86 1.98 -6.39 10.33
C SER A 86 3.40 -6.99 10.29
N GLY A 87 4.10 -6.86 9.17
CA GLY A 87 5.37 -7.54 8.92
C GLY A 87 6.60 -6.74 9.36
N LEU A 88 6.61 -5.42 9.14
CA LEU A 88 7.82 -4.61 9.36
C LEU A 88 7.83 -3.85 10.68
N ARG A 89 6.65 -3.52 11.23
CA ARG A 89 6.57 -2.83 12.52
C ARG A 89 7.31 -3.56 13.65
N PRO A 90 7.18 -4.89 13.82
CA PRO A 90 7.94 -5.61 14.84
C PRO A 90 9.45 -5.51 14.67
N VAL A 91 9.94 -5.49 13.41
CA VAL A 91 11.38 -5.32 13.12
C VAL A 91 11.86 -3.96 13.60
N VAL A 92 11.15 -2.89 13.24
CA VAL A 92 11.49 -1.52 13.62
C VAL A 92 11.43 -1.35 15.14
N ASP A 93 10.39 -1.86 15.79
CA ASP A 93 10.21 -1.78 17.24
C ASP A 93 11.34 -2.51 17.99
N SER A 94 11.69 -3.73 17.57
CA SER A 94 12.79 -4.50 18.18
C SER A 94 14.15 -3.87 17.95
N VAL A 95 14.43 -3.34 16.74
CA VAL A 95 15.70 -2.64 16.45
C VAL A 95 15.84 -1.39 17.32
N ASN A 96 14.78 -0.59 17.45
CA ASN A 96 14.78 0.62 18.27
C ASN A 96 14.90 0.34 19.79
N ALA A 97 14.55 -0.88 20.22
CA ALA A 97 14.73 -1.33 21.58
C ALA A 97 16.18 -1.73 21.89
N ILE A 98 17.03 -1.99 20.88
CA ILE A 98 18.45 -2.32 21.07
C ILE A 98 19.24 -1.02 21.27
N ARG A 99 19.63 -0.73 22.51
CA ARG A 99 20.41 0.46 22.89
C ARG A 99 21.75 0.09 23.51
N VAL A 100 21.80 -1.03 24.23
CA VAL A 100 23.01 -1.55 24.87
C VAL A 100 23.21 -3.03 24.51
N PRO A 101 24.42 -3.59 24.69
CA PRO A 101 24.70 -4.98 24.34
C PRO A 101 23.79 -6.03 25.01
N GLN A 102 23.24 -5.73 26.19
CA GLN A 102 22.27 -6.60 26.86
C GLN A 102 20.97 -6.75 26.07
N ASP A 103 20.57 -5.72 25.32
CA ASP A 103 19.30 -5.72 24.59
C ASP A 103 19.31 -6.70 23.42
N TYR A 104 20.48 -7.03 22.85
CA TYR A 104 20.56 -8.09 21.82
C TYR A 104 20.02 -9.42 22.35
N MET A 105 20.26 -9.74 23.62
CA MET A 105 19.76 -10.98 24.23
C MET A 105 18.25 -10.94 24.43
N THR A 106 17.69 -9.77 24.81
CA THR A 106 16.25 -9.62 25.05
C THR A 106 15.47 -9.56 23.74
N GLN A 107 16.05 -8.96 22.70
CA GLN A 107 15.41 -8.78 21.40
C GLN A 107 15.64 -9.93 20.42
N ARG A 108 16.55 -10.88 20.70
CA ARG A 108 16.83 -12.01 19.78
C ARG A 108 15.58 -12.79 19.37
N GLU A 109 14.68 -13.06 20.33
CA GLU A 109 13.52 -13.91 20.08
C GLU A 109 12.42 -13.14 19.32
N PRO A 110 12.04 -11.91 19.73
CA PRO A 110 11.22 -11.03 18.89
C PRO A 110 11.75 -10.87 17.47
N LEU A 111 13.06 -10.66 17.29
CA LEU A 111 13.69 -10.52 15.97
C LEU A 111 13.64 -11.81 15.15
N ARG A 112 13.80 -12.98 15.79
CA ARG A 112 13.71 -14.27 15.10
C ARG A 112 12.29 -14.53 14.58
N GLN A 113 11.28 -14.18 15.38
CA GLN A 113 9.87 -14.24 15.00
C GLN A 113 9.55 -13.25 13.87
N ALA A 114 10.03 -12.01 13.99
CA ALA A 114 9.87 -11.00 12.96
C ALA A 114 10.55 -11.40 11.64
N ASN A 115 11.76 -11.99 11.69
CA ASN A 115 12.42 -12.51 10.49
C ASN A 115 11.62 -13.64 9.81
N GLY A 116 10.94 -14.48 10.60
CA GLY A 116 10.02 -15.48 10.07
C GLY A 116 8.81 -14.86 9.36
N SER A 117 8.21 -13.81 9.93
CA SER A 117 7.07 -13.11 9.32
C SER A 117 7.46 -12.33 8.07
N LEU A 118 8.70 -11.82 7.97
CA LEU A 118 9.22 -11.20 6.75
C LEU A 118 9.20 -12.16 5.54
N GLY A 119 9.43 -13.46 5.76
CA GLY A 119 9.30 -14.47 4.69
C GLY A 119 7.87 -14.59 4.17
N VAL A 120 6.88 -14.57 5.08
CA VAL A 120 5.46 -14.56 4.71
C VAL A 120 5.07 -13.27 4.00
N LEU A 121 5.58 -12.12 4.47
CA LEU A 121 5.39 -10.83 3.84
C LEU A 121 5.87 -10.83 2.39
N ALA A 122 7.08 -11.36 2.12
CA ALA A 122 7.61 -11.45 0.75
C ALA A 122 6.65 -12.20 -0.18
N GLN A 123 6.14 -13.34 0.29
CA GLN A 123 5.21 -14.14 -0.48
C GLN A 123 3.87 -13.41 -0.70
N GLN A 124 3.35 -12.73 0.31
CA GLN A 124 2.11 -11.96 0.21
C GLN A 124 2.23 -10.82 -0.80
N LEU A 125 3.29 -10.02 -0.73
CA LEU A 125 3.52 -8.92 -1.67
C LEU A 125 3.69 -9.43 -3.11
N GLN A 126 4.44 -10.52 -3.29
CA GLN A 126 4.64 -11.12 -4.61
C GLN A 126 3.31 -11.64 -5.19
N ASN A 127 2.48 -12.28 -4.37
CA ASN A 127 1.16 -12.77 -4.80
C ASN A 127 0.21 -11.61 -5.13
N ALA A 128 0.18 -10.57 -4.29
CA ALA A 128 -0.61 -9.36 -4.53
C ALA A 128 -0.24 -8.70 -5.85
N LYS A 129 1.07 -8.57 -6.12
CA LYS A 129 1.57 -8.04 -7.40
C LYS A 129 1.14 -8.90 -8.58
N LEU A 130 1.36 -10.21 -8.52
CA LEU A 130 0.99 -11.12 -9.62
C LEU A 130 -0.51 -11.07 -9.92
N GLN A 131 -1.35 -11.03 -8.88
CA GLN A 131 -2.79 -10.90 -9.02
C GLN A 131 -3.16 -9.56 -9.67
N ALA A 132 -2.57 -8.46 -9.23
CA ALA A 132 -2.81 -7.14 -9.80
C ALA A 132 -2.34 -7.05 -11.26
N ASP A 133 -1.15 -7.60 -11.58
CA ASP A 133 -0.57 -7.60 -12.94
C ASP A 133 -1.46 -8.41 -13.90
N ALA A 134 -1.91 -9.59 -13.46
CA ALA A 134 -2.81 -10.43 -14.25
C ALA A 134 -4.17 -9.76 -14.47
N ALA A 135 -4.75 -9.13 -13.44
CA ALA A 135 -6.02 -8.44 -13.55
C ALA A 135 -5.91 -7.21 -14.47
N HIS A 136 -4.84 -6.42 -14.34
CA HIS A 136 -4.56 -5.27 -15.21
C HIS A 136 -4.37 -5.67 -16.67
N GLY A 137 -3.59 -6.72 -16.93
CA GLY A 137 -3.37 -7.24 -18.29
C GLY A 137 -4.62 -7.80 -18.96
N ALA A 138 -5.64 -8.20 -18.18
CA ALA A 138 -6.92 -8.68 -18.68
C ALA A 138 -7.94 -7.56 -18.96
N LEU A 139 -7.67 -6.31 -18.56
CA LEU A 139 -8.60 -5.20 -18.75
C LEU A 139 -8.76 -4.84 -20.23
N LYS A 140 -10.02 -4.64 -20.63
CA LYS A 140 -10.39 -4.14 -21.95
C LYS A 140 -10.89 -2.70 -21.80
N GLN A 141 -9.97 -1.74 -21.88
CA GLN A 141 -10.26 -0.33 -21.67
C GLN A 141 -10.28 0.43 -23.00
N ALA A 142 -11.10 1.47 -23.07
CA ALA A 142 -11.09 2.42 -24.17
C ALA A 142 -9.81 3.27 -24.16
N ASP A 143 -9.45 3.82 -25.33
CA ASP A 143 -8.20 4.55 -25.55
C ASP A 143 -8.02 5.80 -24.66
N ASP A 144 -9.12 6.38 -24.19
CA ASP A 144 -9.13 7.55 -23.29
C ASP A 144 -8.92 7.18 -21.82
N LEU A 145 -9.38 6.01 -21.38
CA LEU A 145 -9.23 5.52 -20.01
C LEU A 145 -7.87 4.83 -19.79
N LYS A 146 -7.46 3.98 -20.73
CA LYS A 146 -6.27 3.15 -20.60
C LYS A 146 -5.01 3.92 -20.14
N PRO A 147 -4.59 5.03 -20.79
CA PRO A 147 -3.37 5.73 -20.40
C PRO A 147 -3.45 6.32 -18.99
N VAL A 148 -4.63 6.75 -18.55
CA VAL A 148 -4.84 7.29 -17.20
C VAL A 148 -4.78 6.16 -16.16
N PHE A 149 -5.45 5.05 -16.44
CA PHE A 149 -5.41 3.88 -15.57
C PHE A 149 -3.99 3.33 -15.43
N ASP A 150 -3.24 3.20 -16.54
CA ASP A 150 -1.85 2.73 -16.53
C ASP A 150 -0.93 3.62 -15.68
N GLN A 151 -1.15 4.94 -15.68
CA GLN A 151 -0.40 5.87 -14.82
C GLN A 151 -0.68 5.65 -13.34
N VAL A 152 -1.96 5.50 -12.97
CA VAL A 152 -2.34 5.20 -11.59
C VAL A 152 -1.82 3.84 -11.17
N TYR A 153 -1.94 2.84 -12.06
CA TYR A 153 -1.44 1.49 -11.82
C TYR A 153 0.06 1.49 -11.58
N LYS A 154 0.83 2.20 -12.41
CA LYS A 154 2.27 2.36 -12.20
C LYS A 154 2.59 2.98 -10.84
N LYS A 155 1.86 4.03 -10.45
CA LYS A 155 2.08 4.73 -9.18
C LYS A 155 1.69 3.90 -7.95
N VAL A 156 0.56 3.18 -8.01
CA VAL A 156 -0.02 2.47 -6.86
C VAL A 156 0.52 1.05 -6.73
N VAL A 157 0.89 0.42 -7.85
CA VAL A 157 1.25 -1.00 -7.88
C VAL A 157 2.71 -1.19 -8.27
N THR A 158 3.09 -0.76 -9.48
CA THR A 158 4.42 -1.09 -10.03
C THR A 158 5.55 -0.49 -9.19
N VAL A 159 5.52 0.82 -8.97
CA VAL A 159 6.59 1.55 -8.25
C VAL A 159 6.72 1.07 -6.80
N PRO A 160 5.63 0.95 -6.00
CA PRO A 160 5.70 0.36 -4.67
C PRO A 160 6.24 -1.06 -4.66
N ALA A 161 5.76 -1.93 -5.55
CA ALA A 161 6.20 -3.32 -5.55
C ALA A 161 7.70 -3.45 -5.83
N ASP A 162 8.21 -2.69 -6.81
CA ASP A 162 9.63 -2.70 -7.16
C ASP A 162 10.50 -2.14 -6.03
N ALA A 163 10.01 -1.12 -5.30
CA ALA A 163 10.72 -0.55 -4.16
C ALA A 163 10.70 -1.47 -2.92
N LEU A 164 9.68 -2.32 -2.79
CA LEU A 164 9.56 -3.29 -1.69
C LEU A 164 10.42 -4.54 -1.91
N GLN A 165 10.76 -4.89 -3.15
CA GLN A 165 11.62 -6.03 -3.48
C GLN A 165 12.95 -6.06 -2.70
N PRO A 166 13.75 -4.98 -2.63
CA PRO A 166 15.01 -4.98 -1.89
C PRO A 166 14.83 -4.83 -0.37
N LEU A 167 13.68 -4.32 0.10
CA LEU A 167 13.45 -4.04 1.51
C LEU A 167 13.44 -5.31 2.36
N ILE A 168 12.71 -6.32 1.91
CA ILE A 168 12.55 -7.56 2.68
C ILE A 168 13.88 -8.30 2.86
N PRO A 169 14.68 -8.60 1.82
CA PRO A 169 15.96 -9.26 2.02
C PRO A 169 16.92 -8.41 2.86
N ALA A 170 16.90 -7.08 2.73
CA ALA A 170 17.71 -6.21 3.59
C ALA A 170 17.29 -6.32 5.07
N ALA A 171 15.99 -6.33 5.35
CA ALA A 171 15.44 -6.52 6.69
C ALA A 171 15.77 -7.92 7.25
N GLN A 172 15.68 -8.96 6.42
CA GLN A 172 16.01 -10.33 6.81
C GLN A 172 17.49 -10.47 7.17
N ILE A 173 18.40 -9.97 6.33
CA ILE A 173 19.84 -10.01 6.60
C ILE A 173 20.17 -9.27 7.90
N PHE A 174 19.60 -8.07 8.06
CA PHE A 174 19.85 -7.24 9.23
C PHE A 174 19.33 -7.89 10.52
N THR A 175 18.07 -8.37 10.53
CA THR A 175 17.49 -9.05 11.70
C THR A 175 18.23 -10.34 12.04
N GLN A 176 18.64 -11.13 11.04
CA GLN A 176 19.45 -12.33 11.26
C GLN A 176 20.79 -12.01 11.91
N GLN A 177 21.47 -10.94 11.48
CA GLN A 177 22.74 -10.52 12.08
C GLN A 177 22.56 -10.11 13.55
N LEU A 178 21.50 -9.36 13.87
CA LEU A 178 21.17 -8.97 15.25
C LEU A 178 20.90 -10.21 16.13
N VAL A 179 20.19 -11.20 15.60
CA VAL A 179 19.94 -12.47 16.29
C VAL A 179 21.25 -13.23 16.53
N GLN A 180 22.15 -13.29 15.55
CA GLN A 180 23.45 -13.95 15.70
C GLN A 180 24.31 -13.28 16.79
N VAL A 181 24.29 -11.95 16.89
CA VAL A 181 24.95 -11.22 17.98
C VAL A 181 24.32 -11.59 19.32
N GLY A 182 22.99 -11.58 19.43
CA GLY A 182 22.29 -11.96 20.67
C GLY A 182 22.54 -13.41 21.09
N ASP A 183 22.58 -14.34 20.14
CA ASP A 183 22.90 -15.75 20.37
C ASP A 183 24.34 -15.91 20.86
N TYR A 184 25.28 -15.20 20.25
CA TYR A 184 26.68 -15.24 20.65
C TYR A 184 26.90 -14.76 22.08
N ILE A 185 26.29 -13.62 22.46
CA ILE A 185 26.37 -13.09 23.81
C ILE A 185 25.75 -14.08 24.80
N ALA A 186 24.58 -14.62 24.48
CA ALA A 186 23.90 -15.58 25.35
C ALA A 186 24.68 -16.88 25.55
N GLN A 187 25.41 -17.36 24.53
CA GLN A 187 26.27 -18.52 24.63
C GLN A 187 27.44 -18.32 25.59
N GLN A 188 27.89 -17.09 25.82
CA GLN A 188 28.94 -16.82 26.80
C GLN A 188 28.44 -16.89 28.25
N GLY A 189 27.13 -16.81 28.47
CA GLY A 189 26.52 -16.86 29.79
C GLY A 189 27.05 -15.78 30.75
N GLU A 190 27.30 -16.17 32.00
CA GLU A 190 27.77 -15.26 33.06
C GLU A 190 29.26 -14.88 32.93
N GLN A 191 29.98 -15.42 31.95
CA GLN A 191 31.40 -15.10 31.77
C GLN A 191 31.63 -13.69 31.24
N VAL A 192 30.60 -13.06 30.69
CA VAL A 192 30.66 -11.72 30.10
C VAL A 192 30.15 -10.68 31.08
N SER A 193 30.91 -9.60 31.23
CA SER A 193 30.52 -8.45 32.04
C SER A 193 30.00 -7.31 31.16
N PHE A 194 28.93 -6.66 31.59
CA PHE A 194 28.38 -5.48 30.92
C PHE A 194 28.76 -4.24 31.72
N VAL A 195 29.62 -3.39 31.16
CA VAL A 195 30.20 -2.23 31.84
C VAL A 195 30.15 -1.02 30.92
N ALA A 196 29.63 0.11 31.43
CA ALA A 196 29.56 1.40 30.73
C ALA A 196 28.96 1.32 29.30
N ASN A 197 27.82 0.62 29.14
CA ASN A 197 27.17 0.34 27.85
C ASN A 197 28.01 -0.48 26.85
N GLY A 198 29.14 -1.03 27.31
CA GLY A 198 29.98 -1.97 26.58
C GLY A 198 29.85 -3.39 27.12
N ILE A 199 30.53 -4.30 26.43
CA ILE A 199 30.58 -5.72 26.74
C ILE A 199 32.05 -6.12 26.89
N GLN A 200 32.39 -6.82 27.97
CA GLN A 200 33.75 -7.27 28.26
C GLN A 200 33.79 -8.79 28.27
N PHE A 201 34.65 -9.33 27.40
CA PHE A 201 34.86 -10.77 27.26
C PHE A 201 36.09 -11.23 28.05
N PRO A 202 36.09 -12.45 28.60
CA PRO A 202 37.25 -13.04 29.28
C PRO A 202 38.48 -13.21 28.40
N THR A 203 38.29 -13.51 27.12
CA THR A 203 39.37 -13.79 26.18
C THR A 203 39.34 -12.86 24.97
N SER A 204 40.52 -12.61 24.40
CA SER A 204 40.67 -11.86 23.14
C SER A 204 39.99 -12.55 21.96
N GLN A 205 39.96 -13.89 21.94
CA GLN A 205 39.30 -14.66 20.90
C GLN A 205 37.78 -14.43 20.91
N GLN A 206 37.16 -14.42 22.10
CA GLN A 206 35.73 -14.12 22.22
C GLN A 206 35.41 -12.68 21.78
N ALA A 207 36.21 -11.71 22.23
CA ALA A 207 36.07 -10.32 21.80
C ALA A 207 36.21 -10.16 20.28
N SER A 208 37.16 -10.86 19.66
CA SER A 208 37.35 -10.82 18.20
C SER A 208 36.16 -11.41 17.44
N GLN A 209 35.56 -12.50 17.92
CA GLN A 209 34.37 -13.09 17.31
C GLN A 209 33.16 -12.17 17.43
N TYR A 210 32.94 -11.58 18.60
CA TYR A 210 31.90 -10.56 18.79
C TYR A 210 32.08 -9.37 17.84
N ASN A 211 33.31 -8.84 17.75
CA ASN A 211 33.64 -7.72 16.87
C ASN A 211 33.40 -8.05 15.38
N ALA A 212 33.66 -9.30 14.97
CA ALA A 212 33.35 -9.77 13.62
C ALA A 212 31.84 -9.84 13.35
N LEU A 213 31.03 -10.18 14.35
CA LEU A 213 29.57 -10.21 14.23
C LEU A 213 28.93 -8.82 14.21
N ILE A 214 29.45 -7.87 15.00
CA ILE A 214 28.91 -6.49 15.01
C ILE A 214 29.41 -5.66 13.83
N GLY A 215 30.58 -5.96 13.27
CA GLY A 215 31.22 -5.17 12.23
C GLY A 215 30.31 -4.87 11.03
N PRO A 216 29.60 -5.86 10.46
CA PRO A 216 28.68 -5.64 9.35
C PRO A 216 27.41 -4.86 9.72
N LEU A 217 26.99 -4.82 10.99
CA LEU A 217 25.68 -4.29 11.41
C LEU A 217 25.45 -2.85 10.95
N ALA A 218 26.46 -1.99 11.03
CA ALA A 218 26.34 -0.59 10.62
C ALA A 218 25.99 -0.48 9.12
N SER A 219 26.67 -1.25 8.28
CA SER A 219 26.43 -1.28 6.83
C SER A 219 25.08 -1.91 6.47
N GLN A 220 24.68 -2.97 7.17
CA GLN A 220 23.39 -3.64 6.96
C GLN A 220 22.23 -2.76 7.41
N HIS A 221 22.38 -2.07 8.55
CA HIS A 221 21.41 -1.07 9.02
C HIS A 221 21.25 0.06 8.01
N GLN A 222 22.35 0.54 7.42
CA GLN A 222 22.30 1.55 6.36
C GLN A 222 21.56 1.02 5.11
N ALA A 223 21.86 -0.21 4.66
CA ALA A 223 21.18 -0.83 3.52
C ALA A 223 19.67 -0.99 3.77
N PHE A 224 19.30 -1.45 4.97
CA PHE A 224 17.89 -1.53 5.39
C PHE A 224 17.22 -0.16 5.37
N ASN A 225 17.84 0.87 5.96
CA ASN A 225 17.27 2.23 5.98
C ASN A 225 17.13 2.84 4.58
N GLN A 226 18.07 2.57 3.68
CA GLN A 226 17.98 3.00 2.28
C GLN A 226 16.79 2.34 1.58
N ALA A 227 16.66 1.01 1.72
CA ALA A 227 15.54 0.29 1.14
C ALA A 227 14.20 0.70 1.76
N TRP A 228 14.17 0.95 3.08
CA TRP A 228 12.98 1.42 3.80
C TRP A 228 12.54 2.79 3.30
N THR A 229 13.48 3.73 3.18
CA THR A 229 13.21 5.07 2.66
C THR A 229 12.71 5.02 1.22
N ALA A 230 13.30 4.17 0.38
CA ALA A 230 12.85 3.97 -0.99
C ALA A 230 11.41 3.43 -1.03
N ALA A 231 11.08 2.43 -0.21
CA ALA A 231 9.74 1.88 -0.12
C ALA A 231 8.71 2.91 0.36
N VAL A 232 9.00 3.64 1.45
CA VAL A 232 8.11 4.67 2.00
C VAL A 232 7.91 5.83 1.02
N ASN A 233 8.93 6.20 0.24
CA ASN A 233 8.78 7.23 -0.79
C ASN A 233 8.01 6.72 -2.01
N ALA A 234 8.17 5.44 -2.35
CA ALA A 234 7.45 4.82 -3.46
C ALA A 234 5.96 4.66 -3.19
N THR A 235 5.57 4.53 -1.92
CA THR A 235 4.16 4.44 -1.52
C THR A 235 3.48 5.81 -1.37
N GLN A 236 4.19 6.93 -1.29
CA GLN A 236 3.60 8.29 -1.23
C GLN A 236 3.07 8.80 -2.58
#